data_AF-A0A4Q0MCD3-F1
#
_entry.id   AF-A0A4Q0MCD3-F1
#
_cell.length_a   1.000
_cell.length_b   1.000
_cell.length_c   1.000
_cell.angle_alpha   90.00
_cell.angle_beta   90.00
_cell.angle_gamma   90.00
#
_symmetry.space_group_name_H-M   'P 1'
#
loop_
_entity.id
_entity.type
_entity.pdbx_description
1 polymer ?
#
loop_
_entity_poly.entity_id
_entity_poly.type
_entity_poly.pdbx_seq_one_letter_code
_entity_poly.pdbx_strand_id
1 'polypeptide(L)'
;MGNFLKGVLGGFSGKIGNVIGSSWKGIDYMRSLPRKVLNNATQEQLIQRLKFACAVNFVKPMSALVSVGFKSLAKQKITGYNVAVQKVLMNALLGDFPDYSVDYTKVQISEGTLPPALDTKAQSTTPATVEFKWKNNADPGNNAHGDDTAIVLVFNPSKKRYLFNFQGAKREEEAYDFVVPENFSNDEVHAYMGFITRDRRLASNSEYLGKVVVF
;
A
#
# COMPACT_ATOMS: atom_id res chain seq x y z
N MET A 1 -7.31 11.92 32.50
CA MET A 1 -8.57 12.01 33.27
C MET A 1 -9.68 11.48 32.38
N GLY A 2 -10.67 10.77 32.91
CA GLY A 2 -11.78 10.24 32.11
C GLY A 2 -12.79 11.34 31.76
N ASN A 3 -13.20 11.42 30.50
CA ASN A 3 -14.14 12.41 29.98
C ASN A 3 -15.41 11.73 29.45
N PHE A 4 -16.57 12.28 29.79
CA PHE A 4 -17.87 11.87 29.27
C PHE A 4 -18.34 12.86 28.21
N LEU A 5 -18.70 12.38 27.02
CA LEU A 5 -19.21 13.24 25.93
C LEU A 5 -20.75 13.37 25.94
N LYS A 6 -21.48 12.38 26.45
CA LYS A 6 -22.96 12.35 26.50
C LYS A 6 -23.53 11.92 27.85
N GLY A 7 -22.83 12.18 28.96
CA GLY A 7 -23.26 11.75 30.29
C GLY A 7 -23.37 10.22 30.40
N VAL A 8 -24.42 9.72 31.05
CA VAL A 8 -24.63 8.28 31.33
C VAL A 8 -24.98 7.47 30.08
N LEU A 9 -25.51 8.12 29.04
CA LEU A 9 -26.01 7.46 27.83
C LEU A 9 -24.96 7.30 26.72
N GLY A 10 -23.71 7.70 26.94
CA GLY A 10 -22.62 7.55 25.97
C GLY A 10 -21.35 6.96 26.54
N GLY A 11 -20.46 6.49 25.67
CA GLY A 11 -19.13 6.07 26.07
C GLY A 11 -18.32 7.18 26.73
N PHE A 12 -17.35 6.77 27.54
CA PHE A 12 -16.37 7.66 28.15
C PHE A 12 -14.98 7.38 27.57
N SER A 13 -14.13 8.40 27.53
CA SER A 13 -12.76 8.29 27.04
C SER A 13 -11.76 8.53 28.17
N GLY A 14 -10.76 7.67 28.29
CA GLY A 14 -9.72 7.78 29.30
C GLY A 14 -9.97 6.95 30.55
N LYS A 15 -9.19 7.22 31.60
CA LYS A 15 -9.14 6.42 32.83
C LYS A 15 -10.14 6.93 33.88
N ILE A 16 -10.99 6.04 34.37
CA ILE A 16 -11.86 6.23 35.54
C ILE A 16 -11.64 5.05 36.48
N GLY A 17 -11.06 5.32 37.66
CA GLY A 17 -10.70 4.27 38.61
C GLY A 17 -9.80 3.20 37.97
N ASN A 18 -10.26 1.95 38.02
CA ASN A 18 -9.55 0.78 37.49
C ASN A 18 -9.85 0.46 36.02
N VAL A 19 -10.56 1.33 35.33
CA VAL A 19 -11.07 1.05 34.00
C VAL A 19 -10.77 2.17 33.02
N ILE A 20 -10.58 1.80 31.76
CA ILE A 20 -10.25 2.67 30.65
C ILE A 20 -11.36 2.54 29.61
N GLY A 21 -12.02 3.64 29.32
CA GLY A 21 -12.97 3.76 28.21
C GLY A 21 -12.26 4.27 26.96
N SER A 22 -12.63 3.72 25.81
CA SER A 22 -12.10 4.11 24.50
C SER A 22 -13.13 3.82 23.43
N SER A 23 -12.98 4.46 22.27
CA SER A 23 -13.79 4.16 21.10
C SER A 23 -12.90 3.76 19.93
N TRP A 24 -13.39 2.85 19.09
CA TRP A 24 -12.74 2.49 17.84
C TRP A 24 -13.80 2.40 16.75
N LYS A 25 -13.62 3.23 15.70
CA LYS A 25 -14.58 3.36 14.59
C LYS A 25 -16.04 3.54 15.05
N GLY A 26 -16.25 4.33 16.11
CA GLY A 26 -17.58 4.61 16.65
C GLY A 26 -18.18 3.52 17.54
N ILE A 27 -17.44 2.44 17.80
CA ILE A 27 -17.82 1.42 18.79
C ILE A 27 -17.11 1.77 20.10
N ASP A 28 -17.90 2.08 21.12
CA ASP A 28 -17.40 2.33 22.48
C ASP A 28 -17.13 1.00 23.18
N TYR A 29 -15.97 0.91 23.84
CA TYR A 29 -15.60 -0.26 24.64
C TYR A 29 -14.84 0.13 25.89
N MET A 30 -14.82 -0.78 26.86
CA MET A 30 -14.25 -0.57 28.19
C MET A 30 -13.31 -1.73 28.52
N ARG A 31 -12.14 -1.43 29.08
CA ARG A 31 -11.14 -2.43 29.47
C ARG A 31 -10.53 -2.10 30.83
N SER A 32 -10.11 -3.12 31.57
CA SER A 32 -9.38 -2.93 32.84
C SER A 32 -8.04 -2.23 32.61
N LEU A 33 -7.52 -1.63 33.67
CA LEU A 33 -6.13 -1.16 33.70
C LEU A 33 -5.17 -2.30 33.34
N PRO A 34 -4.18 -2.06 32.46
CA PRO A 34 -3.15 -3.03 32.22
C PRO A 34 -2.36 -3.31 33.50
N ARG A 35 -2.03 -4.59 33.74
CA ARG A 35 -1.12 -4.99 34.81
C ARG A 35 0.25 -4.38 34.54
N LYS A 36 0.89 -3.82 35.57
CA LYS A 36 2.27 -3.31 35.47
C LYS A 36 3.20 -4.50 35.20
N VAL A 37 3.82 -4.52 34.03
CA VAL A 37 4.79 -5.56 33.61
C VAL A 37 6.15 -4.92 33.38
N LEU A 38 7.22 -5.61 33.80
CA LEU A 38 8.60 -5.30 33.42
C LEU A 38 8.72 -5.53 31.92
N ASN A 39 8.83 -4.44 31.15
CA ASN A 39 8.65 -4.47 29.70
C ASN A 39 9.99 -4.74 28.98
N ASN A 40 10.71 -5.78 29.39
CA ASN A 40 11.93 -6.21 28.71
C ASN A 40 11.53 -6.98 27.45
N ALA A 41 11.84 -6.42 26.29
CA ALA A 41 11.53 -7.07 25.02
C ALA A 41 12.43 -8.29 24.82
N THR A 42 11.83 -9.45 24.54
CA THR A 42 12.60 -10.64 24.15
C THR A 42 13.21 -10.44 22.75
N GLN A 43 14.24 -11.22 22.41
CA GLN A 43 14.86 -11.14 21.08
C GLN A 43 13.84 -11.37 19.94
N GLU A 44 12.94 -12.34 20.10
CA GLU A 44 11.85 -12.58 19.14
C GLU A 44 10.91 -11.38 19.00
N GLN A 45 10.62 -10.69 20.10
CA GLN A 45 9.81 -9.46 20.07
C GLN A 45 10.55 -8.32 19.35
N LEU A 46 11.88 -8.21 19.53
CA LEU A 46 12.69 -7.22 18.82
C LEU A 46 12.73 -7.51 17.32
N ILE A 47 12.92 -8.77 16.94
CA ILE A 47 12.87 -9.21 15.54
C ILE A 47 11.56 -8.79 14.89
N GLN A 48 10.42 -9.08 15.53
CA GLN A 48 9.13 -8.72 14.94
C GLN A 48 8.90 -7.20 14.93
N ARG A 49 9.36 -6.46 15.94
CA ARG A 49 9.29 -4.99 15.91
C ARG A 49 10.05 -4.41 14.73
N LEU A 50 11.25 -4.92 14.44
CA LEU A 50 12.06 -4.46 13.31
C LEU A 50 11.45 -4.82 11.96
N LYS A 51 10.98 -6.06 11.78
CA LYS A 51 10.27 -6.49 10.56
C LYS A 51 9.04 -5.62 10.29
N PHE A 52 8.22 -5.41 11.31
CA PHE A 52 7.03 -4.57 11.20
C PHE A 52 7.37 -3.11 10.93
N ALA A 53 8.40 -2.56 11.60
CA ALA A 53 8.86 -1.20 11.35
C ALA A 53 9.35 -1.01 9.90
N CYS A 54 10.09 -1.98 9.37
CA CYS A 54 10.56 -1.97 7.98
C CYS A 54 9.37 -1.94 7.00
N ALA A 55 8.40 -2.86 7.16
CA ALA A 55 7.20 -2.92 6.32
C ALA A 55 6.36 -1.63 6.41
N VAL A 56 6.12 -1.11 7.62
CA VAL A 56 5.34 0.12 7.83
C VAL A 56 6.04 1.33 7.22
N ASN A 57 7.36 1.47 7.42
CA ASN A 57 8.11 2.60 6.87
C ASN A 57 8.12 2.59 5.34
N PHE A 58 8.12 1.39 4.72
CA PHE A 58 8.03 1.24 3.29
C PHE A 58 6.63 1.58 2.73
N VAL A 59 5.55 1.12 3.39
CA VAL A 59 4.17 1.30 2.89
C VAL A 59 3.59 2.68 3.23
N LYS A 60 4.02 3.31 4.32
CA LYS A 60 3.48 4.60 4.81
C LYS A 60 3.45 5.71 3.73
N PRO A 61 4.52 5.95 2.95
CA PRO A 61 4.52 6.97 1.89
C PRO A 61 3.50 6.71 0.77
N MET A 62 3.17 5.45 0.51
CA MET A 62 2.22 5.03 -0.52
C MET A 62 0.81 4.73 0.03
N SER A 63 0.52 5.15 1.27
CA SER A 63 -0.72 4.82 1.99
C SER A 63 -2.00 5.11 1.19
N ALA A 64 -2.04 6.22 0.45
CA ALA A 64 -3.18 6.59 -0.39
C ALA A 64 -3.40 5.60 -1.54
N LEU A 65 -2.32 5.21 -2.24
CA LEU A 65 -2.37 4.24 -3.33
C LEU A 65 -2.80 2.88 -2.82
N VAL A 66 -2.14 2.35 -1.78
CA VAL A 66 -2.42 0.99 -1.29
C VAL A 66 -3.80 0.88 -0.63
N SER A 67 -4.29 1.97 -0.03
CA SER A 67 -5.66 1.98 0.52
C SER A 67 -6.71 1.82 -0.58
N VAL A 68 -6.43 2.30 -1.79
CA VAL A 68 -7.28 2.17 -2.96
C VAL A 68 -7.04 0.83 -3.67
N GLY A 69 -5.78 0.44 -3.88
CA GLY A 69 -5.38 -0.80 -4.56
C GLY A 69 -5.75 -2.09 -3.82
N PHE A 70 -5.85 -2.05 -2.49
CA PHE A 70 -6.27 -3.20 -1.67
C PHE A 70 -7.68 -3.06 -1.10
N LYS A 71 -8.49 -2.13 -1.63
CA LYS A 71 -9.84 -1.85 -1.11
C LYS A 71 -10.79 -3.04 -1.26
N SER A 72 -10.64 -3.82 -2.33
CA SER A 72 -11.36 -5.08 -2.57
C SER A 72 -11.14 -6.10 -1.45
N LEU A 73 -9.92 -6.17 -0.92
CA LEU A 73 -9.53 -7.08 0.16
C LEU A 73 -9.75 -6.49 1.56
N ALA A 74 -10.01 -5.19 1.66
CA ALA A 74 -10.32 -4.51 2.90
C ALA A 74 -11.69 -4.96 3.43
N LYS A 75 -11.71 -6.00 4.26
CA LYS A 75 -12.90 -6.46 5.00
C LYS A 75 -13.21 -5.49 6.15
N GLN A 76 -14.42 -5.57 6.74
CA GLN A 76 -14.89 -4.65 7.79
C GLN A 76 -13.87 -4.36 8.93
N LYS A 77 -13.01 -5.34 9.26
CA LYS A 77 -12.02 -5.24 10.35
C LYS A 77 -10.60 -4.84 9.90
N ILE A 78 -10.28 -4.83 8.61
CA ILE A 78 -8.92 -4.60 8.10
C ILE A 78 -8.95 -3.54 6.98
N THR A 79 -8.10 -2.52 7.10
CA THR A 79 -7.96 -1.47 6.07
C THR A 79 -7.05 -1.94 4.93
N GLY A 80 -7.22 -1.40 3.72
CA GLY A 80 -6.34 -1.72 2.58
C GLY A 80 -4.86 -1.45 2.90
N TYR A 81 -4.57 -0.38 3.65
CA TYR A 81 -3.23 -0.13 4.18
C TYR A 81 -2.68 -1.29 5.03
N ASN A 82 -3.47 -1.86 5.94
CA ASN A 82 -3.03 -2.98 6.77
C ASN A 82 -2.83 -4.25 5.94
N VAL A 83 -3.64 -4.47 4.90
CA VAL A 83 -3.44 -5.57 3.94
C VAL A 83 -2.09 -5.41 3.24
N ALA A 84 -1.77 -4.21 2.77
CA ALA A 84 -0.49 -3.93 2.12
C ALA A 84 0.72 -4.17 3.06
N VAL A 85 0.64 -3.69 4.30
CA VAL A 85 1.68 -3.96 5.32
C VAL A 85 1.83 -5.46 5.57
N GLN A 86 0.73 -6.20 5.67
CA GLN A 86 0.76 -7.65 5.83
C GLN A 86 1.45 -8.34 4.65
N LYS A 87 1.13 -7.95 3.41
CA LYS A 87 1.72 -8.53 2.19
C LYS A 87 3.23 -8.28 2.13
N VAL A 88 3.68 -7.07 2.44
CA VAL A 88 5.11 -6.75 2.50
C VAL A 88 5.80 -7.57 3.59
N LEU A 89 5.19 -7.67 4.78
CA LEU A 89 5.73 -8.44 5.91
C LEU A 89 5.88 -9.94 5.60
N MET A 90 4.94 -10.53 4.85
CA MET A 90 4.92 -11.96 4.55
C MET A 90 5.77 -12.34 3.34
N ASN A 91 5.81 -11.49 2.30
CA ASN A 91 6.34 -11.89 0.99
C ASN A 91 7.58 -11.10 0.55
N ALA A 92 7.80 -9.89 1.08
CA ALA A 92 8.77 -8.94 0.53
C ALA A 92 9.85 -8.51 1.53
N LEU A 93 10.00 -9.17 2.67
CA LEU A 93 11.13 -8.92 3.58
C LEU A 93 12.31 -9.85 3.30
N LEU A 94 13.50 -9.26 3.26
CA LEU A 94 14.79 -9.93 3.14
C LEU A 94 15.70 -9.53 4.30
N GLY A 95 16.72 -10.35 4.54
CA GLY A 95 17.74 -10.11 5.56
C GLY A 95 17.49 -10.85 6.87
N ASP A 96 18.45 -10.70 7.78
CA ASP A 96 18.49 -11.33 9.08
C ASP A 96 18.65 -10.27 10.16
N PHE A 97 18.28 -10.60 11.40
CA PHE A 97 18.40 -9.67 12.51
C PHE A 97 19.85 -9.15 12.65
N PRO A 98 20.08 -7.83 12.76
CA PRO A 98 19.11 -6.74 12.89
C PRO A 98 18.69 -6.04 11.59
N ASP A 99 19.29 -6.39 10.46
CA ASP A 99 19.20 -5.69 9.18
C ASP A 99 18.17 -6.30 8.24
N TYR A 100 16.97 -5.71 8.22
CA TYR A 100 15.89 -6.08 7.30
C TYR A 100 15.73 -5.08 6.17
N SER A 101 15.61 -5.57 4.94
CA SER A 101 15.34 -4.78 3.74
C SER A 101 14.12 -5.30 2.98
N VAL A 102 13.56 -4.48 2.09
CA VAL A 102 12.41 -4.86 1.25
C VAL A 102 12.89 -5.36 -0.11
N ASP A 103 12.41 -6.54 -0.51
CA ASP A 103 12.53 -7.07 -1.87
C ASP A 103 11.52 -6.40 -2.78
N TYR A 104 11.98 -5.44 -3.58
CA TYR A 104 11.14 -4.70 -4.52
C TYR A 104 10.44 -5.62 -5.54
N THR A 105 11.06 -6.73 -5.94
CA THR A 105 10.47 -7.63 -6.95
C THR A 105 9.20 -8.33 -6.46
N LYS A 106 9.03 -8.46 -5.15
CA LYS A 106 7.89 -9.14 -4.50
C LYS A 106 6.87 -8.17 -3.91
N VAL A 107 7.11 -6.86 -4.02
CA VAL A 107 6.17 -5.85 -3.56
C VAL A 107 4.95 -5.84 -4.47
N GLN A 108 3.78 -5.87 -3.85
CA GLN A 108 2.50 -5.68 -4.53
C GLN A 108 1.87 -4.37 -4.08
N ILE A 109 1.33 -3.62 -5.04
CA ILE A 109 0.70 -2.32 -4.80
C ILE A 109 -0.83 -2.39 -4.86
N SER A 110 -1.37 -3.40 -5.54
CA SER A 110 -2.80 -3.69 -5.64
C SER A 110 -3.03 -5.19 -5.81
N GLU A 111 -4.19 -5.66 -5.33
CA GLU A 111 -4.60 -7.06 -5.46
C GLU A 111 -6.12 -7.13 -5.53
N GLY A 112 -6.63 -8.00 -6.38
CA GLY A 112 -8.06 -8.20 -6.51
C GLY A 112 -8.43 -9.16 -7.63
N THR A 113 -9.69 -9.07 -8.05
CA THR A 113 -10.32 -10.03 -8.96
C THR A 113 -10.22 -9.63 -10.42
N LEU A 114 -9.82 -8.39 -10.73
CA LEU A 114 -9.65 -7.99 -12.12
C LEU A 114 -8.44 -8.71 -12.73
N PRO A 115 -8.50 -9.05 -14.03
CA PRO A 115 -7.35 -9.59 -14.73
C PRO A 115 -6.18 -8.60 -14.65
N PRO A 116 -4.96 -9.08 -14.37
CA PRO A 116 -3.77 -8.24 -14.38
C PRO A 116 -3.51 -7.69 -15.78
N ALA A 117 -2.61 -6.73 -15.87
CA ALA A 117 -2.14 -6.23 -17.15
C ALA A 117 -1.40 -7.35 -17.91
N LEU A 118 -1.49 -7.34 -19.25
CA LEU A 118 -0.80 -8.31 -20.13
C LEU A 118 0.30 -7.61 -20.91
N ASP A 119 1.38 -8.34 -21.17
CA ASP A 119 2.54 -7.89 -21.96
C ASP A 119 3.05 -6.50 -21.52
N THR A 120 3.15 -6.29 -20.21
CA THR A 120 3.51 -5.00 -19.65
C THR A 120 4.99 -4.67 -19.87
N LYS A 121 5.26 -3.42 -20.27
CA LYS A 121 6.62 -2.90 -20.46
C LYS A 121 6.70 -1.48 -19.92
N ALA A 122 7.82 -1.15 -19.28
CA ALA A 122 8.12 0.20 -18.84
C ALA A 122 9.47 0.63 -19.43
N GLN A 123 9.51 1.80 -20.07
CA GLN A 123 10.71 2.35 -20.68
C GLN A 123 10.74 3.86 -20.47
N SER A 124 11.94 4.45 -20.45
CA SER A 124 12.11 5.89 -20.43
C SER A 124 12.78 6.30 -21.74
N THR A 125 11.99 6.79 -22.69
CA THR A 125 12.48 7.26 -24.00
C THR A 125 12.59 8.79 -24.02
N THR A 126 11.82 9.46 -23.18
CA THR A 126 11.77 10.92 -23.05
C THR A 126 12.40 11.36 -21.73
N PRO A 127 13.10 12.51 -21.69
CA PRO A 127 13.64 13.05 -20.45
C PRO A 127 12.56 13.15 -19.36
N ALA A 128 12.89 12.71 -18.15
CA ALA A 128 12.02 12.79 -16.98
C ALA A 128 10.63 12.16 -17.17
N THR A 129 10.49 11.18 -18.07
CA THR A 129 9.22 10.48 -18.33
C THR A 129 9.42 8.97 -18.33
N VAL A 130 8.53 8.25 -17.65
CA VAL A 130 8.46 6.78 -17.70
C VAL A 130 7.20 6.42 -18.49
N GLU A 131 7.39 5.84 -19.67
CA GLU A 131 6.32 5.31 -20.52
C GLU A 131 5.98 3.89 -20.07
N PHE A 132 4.71 3.67 -19.76
CA PHE A 132 4.14 2.37 -19.47
C PHE A 132 3.34 1.90 -20.67
N LYS A 133 3.58 0.70 -21.16
CA LYS A 133 2.84 0.04 -22.24
C LYS A 133 2.26 -1.27 -21.76
N TRP A 134 1.04 -1.58 -22.18
CA TRP A 134 0.37 -2.85 -21.91
C TRP A 134 -0.54 -3.21 -23.06
N LYS A 135 -0.94 -4.47 -23.12
CA LYS A 135 -1.93 -4.94 -24.08
C LYS A 135 -3.32 -4.88 -23.48
N ASN A 136 -4.29 -4.33 -24.20
CA ASN A 136 -5.67 -4.32 -23.76
C ASN A 136 -6.20 -5.77 -23.66
N ASN A 137 -6.66 -6.11 -22.47
CA ASN A 137 -7.28 -7.40 -22.15
C ASN A 137 -8.62 -7.21 -21.45
N ALA A 138 -9.33 -6.14 -21.80
CA ALA A 138 -10.71 -5.94 -21.39
C ALA A 138 -11.56 -7.13 -21.85
N ASP A 139 -12.24 -7.73 -20.88
CA ASP A 139 -13.11 -8.86 -21.06
C ASP A 139 -14.32 -8.68 -20.14
N PRO A 140 -15.51 -8.38 -20.71
CA PRO A 140 -16.74 -8.26 -19.95
C PRO A 140 -17.06 -9.50 -19.10
N GLY A 141 -16.61 -10.69 -19.51
CA GLY A 141 -16.79 -11.94 -18.75
C GLY A 141 -16.05 -11.95 -17.41
N ASN A 142 -14.98 -11.17 -17.28
CA ASN A 142 -14.17 -11.04 -16.07
C ASN A 142 -14.33 -9.67 -15.39
N ASN A 143 -15.39 -8.93 -15.75
CA ASN A 143 -15.67 -7.59 -15.23
C ASN A 143 -14.53 -6.59 -15.47
N ALA A 144 -13.73 -6.83 -16.52
CA ALA A 144 -12.63 -5.99 -16.96
C ALA A 144 -13.11 -5.11 -18.10
N HIS A 145 -13.08 -3.81 -17.89
CA HIS A 145 -13.61 -2.86 -18.85
C HIS A 145 -12.50 -1.99 -19.41
N GLY A 146 -12.70 -1.49 -20.62
CA GLY A 146 -11.73 -0.62 -21.27
C GLY A 146 -11.55 0.73 -20.60
N ASP A 147 -12.53 1.16 -19.80
CA ASP A 147 -12.48 2.38 -18.99
C ASP A 147 -11.85 2.19 -17.60
N ASP A 148 -11.36 0.99 -17.28
CA ASP A 148 -10.53 0.75 -16.10
C ASP A 148 -9.29 1.65 -16.15
N THR A 149 -8.96 2.33 -15.06
CA THR A 149 -7.83 3.25 -15.00
C THR A 149 -6.57 2.53 -14.53
N ALA A 150 -5.43 2.83 -15.17
CA ALA A 150 -4.13 2.33 -14.74
C ALA A 150 -3.72 2.96 -13.39
N ILE A 151 -3.22 2.12 -12.49
CA ILE A 151 -2.50 2.52 -11.29
C ILE A 151 -1.02 2.25 -11.55
N VAL A 152 -0.19 3.27 -11.40
CA VAL A 152 1.26 3.16 -11.53
C VAL A 152 1.96 3.63 -10.26
N LEU A 153 3.05 2.94 -9.92
CA LEU A 153 4.01 3.35 -8.88
C LEU A 153 5.41 3.31 -9.48
N VAL A 154 6.15 4.40 -9.31
CA VAL A 154 7.58 4.51 -9.58
C VAL A 154 8.29 4.74 -8.25
N PHE A 155 9.19 3.84 -7.91
CA PHE A 155 9.98 3.92 -6.69
C PHE A 155 11.47 4.10 -7.00
N ASN A 156 12.08 5.12 -6.42
CA ASN A 156 13.52 5.37 -6.53
C ASN A 156 14.22 4.93 -5.24
N PRO A 157 15.02 3.85 -5.25
CA PRO A 157 15.74 3.35 -4.08
C PRO A 157 16.83 4.31 -3.60
N SER A 158 17.53 5.01 -4.50
CA SER A 158 18.61 5.95 -4.17
C SER A 158 18.10 7.13 -3.34
N LYS A 159 16.96 7.69 -3.74
CA LYS A 159 16.35 8.86 -3.10
C LYS A 159 15.27 8.50 -2.07
N LYS A 160 14.92 7.21 -1.95
CA LYS A 160 13.81 6.68 -1.12
C LYS A 160 12.50 7.44 -1.37
N ARG A 161 12.23 7.77 -2.62
CA ARG A 161 11.03 8.51 -3.04
C ARG A 161 10.08 7.63 -3.82
N TYR A 162 8.80 7.83 -3.56
CA TYR A 162 7.69 7.12 -4.19
C TYR A 162 6.87 8.14 -4.98
N LEU A 163 6.66 7.87 -6.25
CA LEU A 163 5.79 8.64 -7.12
C LEU A 163 4.72 7.71 -7.63
N PHE A 164 3.47 8.13 -7.53
CA PHE A 164 2.38 7.27 -7.95
C PHE A 164 1.23 8.07 -8.53
N ASN A 165 0.49 7.41 -9.41
CA ASN A 165 -0.80 7.88 -9.87
C ASN A 165 -1.78 6.71 -9.92
N PHE A 166 -2.97 6.93 -9.37
CA PHE A 166 -4.09 5.98 -9.40
C PHE A 166 -5.22 6.42 -10.33
N GLN A 167 -5.03 7.52 -11.05
CA GLN A 167 -5.87 8.04 -12.12
C GLN A 167 -5.02 8.17 -13.39
N GLY A 168 -4.38 7.08 -13.79
CA GLY A 168 -3.64 7.02 -15.05
C GLY A 168 -4.57 6.95 -16.27
N ALA A 169 -3.99 6.61 -17.41
CA ALA A 169 -4.75 6.35 -18.64
C ALA A 169 -5.72 5.17 -18.49
N LYS A 170 -6.72 5.13 -19.37
CA LYS A 170 -7.67 4.03 -19.45
C LYS A 170 -7.02 2.79 -20.04
N ARG A 171 -7.52 1.61 -19.70
CA ARG A 171 -7.05 0.32 -20.20
C ARG A 171 -7.04 0.24 -21.72
N GLU A 172 -8.00 0.88 -22.38
CA GLU A 172 -8.11 1.01 -23.85
C GLU A 172 -7.01 1.85 -24.50
N GLU A 173 -6.32 2.73 -23.75
CA GLU A 173 -5.29 3.61 -24.31
C GLU A 173 -3.96 2.88 -24.55
N GLU A 174 -3.76 1.70 -23.95
CA GLU A 174 -2.57 0.81 -24.08
C GLU A 174 -1.21 1.43 -23.71
N ALA A 175 -1.17 2.72 -23.44
CA ALA A 175 0.02 3.47 -23.07
C ALA A 175 -0.29 4.53 -22.00
N TYR A 176 0.69 4.82 -21.15
CA TYR A 176 0.62 5.90 -20.18
C TYR A 176 1.99 6.54 -19.96
N ASP A 177 2.09 7.83 -20.23
CA ASP A 177 3.28 8.63 -19.95
C ASP A 177 3.21 9.20 -18.53
N PHE A 178 4.07 8.70 -17.65
CA PHE A 178 4.17 9.18 -16.29
C PHE A 178 5.36 10.13 -16.14
N VAL A 179 5.06 11.42 -16.02
CA VAL A 179 6.06 12.46 -15.79
C VAL A 179 6.62 12.34 -14.38
N VAL A 180 7.94 12.19 -14.28
CA VAL A 180 8.69 12.21 -13.03
C VAL A 180 9.45 13.54 -12.89
N PRO A 181 9.80 13.98 -11.67
CA PRO A 181 10.62 15.17 -11.50
C PRO A 181 12.00 15.00 -12.15
N GLU A 182 12.54 16.07 -12.74
CA GLU A 182 13.88 16.10 -13.37
C GLU A 182 15.00 15.58 -12.45
N ASN A 183 14.81 15.72 -11.14
CA ASN A 183 15.70 15.16 -10.13
C ASN A 183 15.82 13.63 -10.18
N PHE A 184 15.13 12.92 -11.07
CA PHE A 184 15.20 11.47 -11.23
C PHE A 184 16.02 11.06 -12.47
N SER A 185 16.44 12.00 -13.33
CA SER A 185 17.25 11.68 -14.50
C SER A 185 18.54 10.97 -14.11
N ASN A 186 18.87 9.91 -14.86
CA ASN A 186 19.95 8.94 -14.63
C ASN A 186 19.83 8.07 -13.37
N ASP A 187 18.72 8.12 -12.62
CA ASP A 187 18.49 7.19 -11.51
C ASP A 187 17.81 5.90 -12.00
N GLU A 188 18.18 4.78 -11.36
CA GLU A 188 17.42 3.53 -11.46
C GLU A 188 16.13 3.65 -10.65
N VAL A 189 14.98 3.38 -11.30
CA VAL A 189 13.68 3.32 -10.65
C VAL A 189 13.01 1.96 -10.86
N HIS A 190 12.25 1.54 -9.85
CA HIS A 190 11.40 0.35 -9.90
C HIS A 190 9.98 0.75 -10.30
N ALA A 191 9.46 0.15 -11.35
CA ALA A 191 8.14 0.44 -11.89
C ALA A 191 7.16 -0.69 -11.56
N TYR A 192 5.93 -0.31 -11.16
CA TYR A 192 4.83 -1.23 -10.91
C TYR A 192 3.57 -0.71 -11.57
N MET A 193 2.74 -1.62 -12.04
CA MET A 193 1.48 -1.27 -12.69
C MET A 193 0.36 -2.23 -12.28
N GLY A 194 -0.85 -1.71 -12.19
CA GLY A 194 -2.08 -2.49 -12.08
C GLY A 194 -3.26 -1.70 -12.64
N PHE A 195 -4.46 -2.24 -12.53
CA PHE A 195 -5.70 -1.60 -12.95
C PHE A 195 -6.66 -1.45 -11.79
N ILE A 196 -7.52 -0.44 -11.88
CA ILE A 196 -8.65 -0.26 -11.00
C ILE A 196 -9.88 0.15 -11.78
N THR A 197 -11.04 -0.35 -11.36
CA THR A 197 -12.30 0.08 -11.97
C THR A 197 -12.53 1.56 -11.77
N ARG A 198 -13.32 2.15 -12.68
CA ARG A 198 -13.78 3.54 -12.60
C ARG A 198 -14.37 3.92 -11.23
N ASP A 199 -15.13 3.00 -10.63
CA ASP A 199 -15.74 3.19 -9.29
C ASP A 199 -14.75 3.02 -8.12
N ARG A 200 -13.49 2.67 -8.41
CA ARG A 200 -12.43 2.40 -7.44
C ARG A 200 -12.84 1.38 -6.38
N ARG A 201 -13.49 0.30 -6.83
CA ARG A 201 -13.99 -0.78 -5.97
C ARG A 201 -13.20 -2.07 -6.16
N LEU A 202 -12.89 -2.40 -7.40
CA LEU A 202 -12.14 -3.60 -7.77
C LEU A 202 -10.81 -3.17 -8.35
N ALA A 203 -9.75 -3.88 -7.99
CA ALA A 203 -8.41 -3.68 -8.51
C ALA A 203 -7.90 -5.00 -9.11
N SER A 204 -6.88 -4.90 -9.97
CA SER A 204 -6.14 -6.06 -10.45
C SER A 204 -4.94 -6.34 -9.56
N ASN A 205 -4.38 -7.54 -9.70
CA ASN A 205 -3.05 -7.81 -9.19
C ASN A 205 -2.04 -6.91 -9.91
N SER A 206 -1.20 -6.25 -9.13
CA SER A 206 -0.12 -5.43 -9.67
C SER A 206 1.04 -6.28 -10.17
N GLU A 207 1.64 -5.86 -11.26
CA GLU A 207 2.81 -6.48 -11.87
C GLU A 207 4.03 -5.58 -11.69
N TYR A 208 5.17 -6.21 -11.42
CA TYR A 208 6.46 -5.55 -11.33
C TYR A 208 7.11 -5.54 -12.72
N LEU A 209 7.34 -4.34 -13.25
CA LEU A 209 7.82 -4.11 -14.60
C LEU A 209 9.35 -4.14 -14.73
N GLY A 210 10.05 -4.28 -13.61
CA GLY A 210 11.51 -4.26 -13.59
C GLY A 210 12.09 -2.90 -13.19
N LYS A 211 13.40 -2.79 -13.46
CA LYS A 211 14.19 -1.57 -13.28
C LYS A 211 14.17 -0.78 -14.58
N VAL A 212 13.94 0.52 -14.48
CA VAL A 212 14.00 1.47 -15.59
C VAL A 212 15.00 2.57 -15.21
N VAL A 213 15.92 2.90 -16.09
CA VAL A 213 16.77 4.09 -15.92
C VAL A 213 16.02 5.26 -16.54
N VAL A 214 15.75 6.30 -15.74
CA VAL A 214 15.06 7.50 -16.25
C VAL A 214 16.06 8.32 -17.07
N PHE A 215 15.67 8.70 -18.29
CA PHE A 215 16.48 9.53 -19.18
C PHE A 215 16.50 11.01 -18.74
#